data_AF-A0AAD0SKD8-F1
#
_entry.id   AF-A0AAD0SKD8-F1
#
_cell.length_a   1.000
_cell.length_b   1.000
_cell.length_c   1.000
_cell.angle_alpha   90.00
_cell.angle_beta   90.00
_cell.angle_gamma   90.00
#
_symmetry.space_group_name_H-M   'P 1'
#
loop_
_entity.id
_entity.type
_entity.pdbx_description
1 polymer ?
#
loop_
_entity_poly.entity_id
_entity_poly.type
_entity_poly.pdbx_seq_one_letter_code
_entity_poly.pdbx_strand_id
1 'polypeptide(L)'
;MKQNKKDDFLEIEDKKSSCCFLKSILTLSNLASFGSLATLLFLIFFQIYTLSIGFSNFAYISIIFNIFFIVIVLQKIKVLNFEILTKIVNPTLKFLMFLYILNAVLSLFLDDILYNFVISPLNIFGAYFIFLLLKRDSI
;
A
#
# COMPACT_ATOMS: atom_id res chain seq x y z
N MET A 1 58.75 -3.34 -1.99
CA MET A 1 57.66 -3.54 -2.96
C MET A 1 56.35 -3.15 -2.31
N LYS A 2 55.71 -2.10 -2.84
CA LYS A 2 54.36 -1.64 -2.47
C LYS A 2 53.36 -2.25 -3.47
N GLN A 3 52.36 -2.98 -2.98
CA GLN A 3 51.10 -3.41 -3.63
C GLN A 3 50.53 -4.50 -2.68
N ASN A 4 49.28 -4.60 -2.26
CA ASN A 4 48.02 -3.92 -2.55
C ASN A 4 47.24 -3.90 -1.21
N LYS A 5 46.87 -2.71 -0.72
CA LYS A 5 45.98 -2.54 0.45
C LYS A 5 44.76 -1.69 0.10
N LYS A 6 44.40 -1.66 -1.19
CA LYS A 6 43.30 -0.87 -1.74
C LYS A 6 42.10 -1.71 -2.19
N ASP A 7 42.26 -3.02 -2.35
CA ASP A 7 41.21 -3.85 -2.93
C ASP A 7 40.22 -4.36 -1.87
N ASP A 8 40.65 -4.54 -0.62
CA ASP A 8 39.79 -4.95 0.51
C ASP A 8 38.85 -3.83 1.02
N PHE A 9 39.16 -2.56 0.74
CA PHE A 9 38.34 -1.44 1.19
C PHE A 9 37.17 -1.13 0.25
N LEU A 10 37.25 -1.54 -1.03
CA LEU A 10 36.17 -1.34 -1.99
C LEU A 10 35.04 -2.37 -1.84
N GLU A 11 35.32 -3.59 -1.35
CA GLU A 11 34.29 -4.63 -1.20
C GLU A 11 33.44 -4.45 0.08
N ILE A 12 33.93 -3.68 1.06
CA ILE A 12 33.22 -3.39 2.32
C ILE A 12 32.26 -2.21 2.18
N GLU A 13 32.54 -1.24 1.29
CA GLU A 13 31.64 -0.09 1.08
C GLU A 13 30.32 -0.48 0.39
N ASP A 14 30.32 -1.48 -0.49
CA ASP A 14 29.09 -1.93 -1.17
C ASP A 14 28.13 -2.74 -0.27
N LYS A 15 28.64 -3.40 0.76
CA LYS A 15 27.79 -4.17 1.69
C LYS A 15 27.14 -3.30 2.78
N LYS A 16 27.73 -2.15 3.09
CA LYS A 16 27.24 -1.23 4.14
C LYS A 16 26.17 -0.25 3.61
N SER A 17 26.23 0.10 2.33
CA SER A 17 25.25 0.97 1.66
C SER A 17 23.88 0.29 1.47
N SER A 18 23.86 -1.00 1.13
CA SER A 18 22.64 -1.81 1.00
C SER A 18 21.86 -1.91 2.32
N CYS A 19 22.57 -2.11 3.44
CA CYS A 19 21.93 -2.29 4.75
C CYS A 19 21.22 -1.01 5.24
N CYS A 20 21.78 0.17 4.93
CA CYS A 20 21.14 1.46 5.25
C CYS A 20 20.02 1.83 4.28
N PHE A 21 20.12 1.46 3.00
CA PHE A 21 19.05 1.67 2.03
C PHE A 21 17.82 0.80 2.34
N LEU A 22 18.05 -0.48 2.66
CA LEU A 22 16.99 -1.36 3.16
C LEU A 22 16.38 -0.79 4.45
N LYS A 23 17.20 -0.34 5.41
CA LYS A 23 16.70 0.25 6.67
C LYS A 23 15.90 1.53 6.45
N SER A 24 16.21 2.32 5.41
CA SER A 24 15.50 3.55 5.04
C SER A 24 14.17 3.26 4.35
N ILE A 25 14.13 2.32 3.39
CA ILE A 25 12.89 1.87 2.74
C ILE A 25 11.99 1.10 3.73
N LEU A 26 12.60 0.30 4.60
CA LEU A 26 11.94 -0.48 5.64
C LEU A 26 11.68 0.33 6.91
N THR A 27 11.76 1.66 6.84
CA THR A 27 11.14 2.48 7.90
C THR A 27 9.64 2.21 7.88
N LEU A 28 9.06 1.95 9.05
CA LEU A 28 7.64 1.60 9.19
C LEU A 28 6.72 2.64 8.52
N SER A 29 7.14 3.90 8.51
CA SER A 29 6.46 5.01 7.83
C SER A 29 6.44 4.87 6.30
N ASN A 30 7.59 4.56 5.68
CA ASN A 30 7.67 4.38 4.24
C ASN A 30 6.91 3.11 3.82
N LEU A 31 7.04 2.03 4.58
CA LEU A 31 6.31 0.79 4.34
C LEU A 31 4.79 0.99 4.40
N ALA A 32 4.29 1.73 5.39
CA ALA A 32 2.86 2.04 5.48
C ALA A 32 2.36 2.87 4.29
N SER A 33 3.16 3.85 3.87
CA SER A 33 2.84 4.77 2.76
C SER A 33 2.83 4.03 1.41
N PHE A 34 3.90 3.29 1.10
CA PHE A 34 3.99 2.52 -0.13
C PHE A 34 3.04 1.32 -0.15
N GLY A 35 2.89 0.61 0.97
CA GLY A 35 1.98 -0.53 1.08
C GLY A 35 0.53 -0.15 0.84
N SER A 36 0.06 0.95 1.46
CA SER A 36 -1.32 1.42 1.28
C SER A 36 -1.61 1.86 -0.17
N LEU A 37 -0.67 2.57 -0.82
CA LEU A 37 -0.79 2.94 -2.23
C LEU A 37 -0.73 1.72 -3.16
N ALA A 38 0.19 0.79 -2.92
CA ALA A 38 0.33 -0.42 -3.71
C ALA A 38 -0.93 -1.29 -3.66
N THR A 39 -1.55 -1.45 -2.49
CA THR A 39 -2.82 -2.18 -2.37
C THR A 39 -3.92 -1.52 -3.19
N LEU A 40 -4.09 -0.20 -3.09
CA LEU A 40 -5.11 0.52 -3.86
C LEU A 40 -4.89 0.39 -5.38
N LEU A 41 -3.64 0.54 -5.82
CA LEU A 41 -3.28 0.38 -7.24
C LEU A 41 -3.58 -1.03 -7.73
N PHE A 42 -3.20 -2.06 -6.97
CA PHE A 42 -3.49 -3.44 -7.35
C PHE A 42 -5.00 -3.68 -7.47
N LEU A 43 -5.80 -3.18 -6.52
CA LEU A 43 -7.27 -3.31 -6.58
C LEU A 43 -7.85 -2.62 -7.81
N ILE A 44 -7.35 -1.44 -8.18
CA ILE A 44 -7.76 -0.75 -9.41
C ILE A 44 -7.39 -1.58 -10.64
N PHE A 45 -6.16 -2.11 -10.72
CA PHE A 45 -5.76 -2.97 -11.83
C PHE A 45 -6.64 -4.21 -11.94
N PHE A 46 -6.96 -4.85 -10.83
CA PHE A 46 -7.85 -6.01 -10.79
C PHE A 46 -9.27 -5.67 -11.27
N GLN A 47 -9.78 -4.48 -10.93
CA GLN A 47 -11.10 -4.01 -11.36
C GLN A 47 -11.13 -3.66 -12.85
N ILE A 48 -10.07 -3.04 -13.39
CA ILE A 48 -9.92 -2.78 -14.83
C ILE A 48 -9.86 -4.09 -15.61
N TYR A 49 -9.12 -5.08 -15.10
CA TYR A 49 -9.09 -6.42 -15.68
C TYR A 49 -10.48 -7.06 -15.69
N THR A 50 -11.21 -6.97 -14.59
CA THR A 50 -12.59 -7.46 -14.46
C THR A 50 -13.53 -6.81 -15.51
N LEU A 51 -13.42 -5.50 -15.73
CA LEU A 51 -14.17 -4.79 -16.77
C LEU A 51 -13.83 -5.27 -18.18
N SER A 52 -12.55 -5.55 -18.44
CA SER A 52 -12.06 -5.97 -19.76
C SER A 52 -12.58 -7.35 -20.17
N ILE A 53 -12.93 -8.20 -19.20
CA ILE A 53 -13.54 -9.53 -19.43
C ILE A 53 -15.08 -9.43 -19.49
N GLY A 54 -15.65 -8.23 -19.36
CA GLY A 54 -17.09 -8.00 -19.47
C GLY A 54 -17.88 -8.25 -18.19
N PHE A 55 -17.19 -8.36 -17.04
CA PHE A 55 -17.87 -8.47 -15.75
C PHE A 55 -18.29 -7.10 -15.23
N SER A 56 -19.61 -6.94 -15.04
CA SER A 56 -20.28 -6.03 -14.09
C SER A 56 -19.93 -4.52 -14.14
N ASN A 57 -20.95 -3.69 -14.43
CA ASN A 57 -20.86 -2.22 -14.34
C ASN A 57 -20.48 -1.69 -12.94
N PHE A 58 -20.59 -2.50 -11.88
CA PHE A 58 -20.20 -2.10 -10.52
C PHE A 58 -18.68 -1.87 -10.39
N ALA A 59 -17.86 -2.41 -11.28
CA ALA A 59 -16.42 -2.18 -11.27
C ALA A 59 -16.06 -0.71 -11.57
N TYR A 60 -16.83 0.01 -12.39
CA TYR A 60 -16.61 1.45 -12.62
C TYR A 60 -16.74 2.27 -11.34
N ILE A 61 -17.81 2.02 -10.57
CA ILE A 61 -18.06 2.70 -9.31
C ILE A 61 -16.92 2.41 -8.33
N SER A 62 -16.49 1.14 -8.25
CA SER A 62 -15.41 0.73 -7.35
C SER A 62 -14.07 1.38 -7.71
N ILE A 63 -13.74 1.52 -9.00
CA ILE A 63 -12.54 2.24 -9.45
C ILE A 63 -12.58 3.70 -8.98
N ILE A 64 -13.71 4.39 -9.14
CA ILE A 64 -13.86 5.78 -8.69
C ILE A 64 -13.62 5.91 -7.18
N PHE A 65 -14.20 5.01 -6.38
CA PHE A 65 -13.96 5.00 -4.93
C PHE A 65 -12.49 4.74 -4.59
N ASN A 66 -11.83 3.80 -5.26
CA ASN A 66 -10.42 3.52 -5.03
C ASN A 66 -9.51 4.70 -5.41
N ILE A 67 -9.82 5.41 -6.50
CA ILE A 67 -9.11 6.65 -6.88
C ILE A 67 -9.30 7.72 -5.79
N PHE A 68 -10.51 7.89 -5.27
CA PHE A 68 -10.77 8.80 -4.15
C PHE A 68 -9.91 8.44 -2.92
N PHE A 69 -9.82 7.15 -2.58
CA PHE A 69 -8.96 6.70 -1.48
C PHE A 69 -7.47 6.93 -1.73
N ILE A 70 -7.00 6.84 -2.99
CA ILE A 70 -5.62 7.23 -3.34
C ILE A 70 -5.38 8.69 -2.99
N VAL A 71 -6.30 9.59 -3.35
CA VAL A 71 -6.17 11.02 -3.01
C VAL A 71 -6.09 11.23 -1.50
N ILE A 72 -6.89 10.50 -0.72
CA ILE A 72 -6.87 10.55 0.74
C ILE A 72 -5.54 10.04 1.32
N VAL A 73 -5.00 8.94 0.79
CA VAL A 73 -3.69 8.42 1.21
C VAL A 73 -2.58 9.42 0.85
N LEU A 74 -2.59 9.97 -0.36
CA LEU A 74 -1.63 11.00 -0.80
C LEU A 74 -1.68 12.26 0.08
N GLN A 75 -2.87 12.68 0.50
CA GLN A 75 -3.05 13.76 1.47
C GLN A 75 -2.47 13.39 2.85
N LYS A 76 -2.70 12.16 3.33
CA LYS A 76 -2.17 11.68 4.62
C LYS A 76 -0.65 11.64 4.66
N ILE A 77 -0.02 11.23 3.56
CA ILE A 77 1.45 11.20 3.46
C ILE A 77 2.07 12.57 3.17
N LYS A 78 1.25 13.62 3.08
CA LYS A 78 1.66 15.02 2.80
C LYS A 78 2.24 15.25 1.40
N VAL A 79 1.90 14.40 0.43
CA VAL A 79 2.22 14.65 -0.99
C VAL A 79 1.26 15.68 -1.57
N LEU A 80 -0.01 15.63 -1.16
CA LEU A 80 -1.03 16.63 -1.46
C LEU A 80 -1.31 17.44 -0.19
N ASN A 81 -1.69 18.72 -0.38
CA ASN A 81 -2.04 19.59 0.74
C ASN A 81 -3.32 20.39 0.48
N PHE A 82 -4.46 19.69 0.49
CA PHE A 82 -5.78 20.29 0.44
C PHE A 82 -6.35 20.48 1.84
N GLU A 83 -6.55 21.73 2.26
CA GLU A 83 -7.09 22.07 3.58
C GLU A 83 -8.46 21.41 3.84
N ILE A 84 -9.32 21.35 2.83
CA ILE A 84 -10.66 20.75 2.92
C ILE A 84 -10.60 19.28 3.32
N LEU A 85 -9.59 18.54 2.84
CA LEU A 85 -9.48 17.10 3.11
C LEU A 85 -8.90 16.80 4.50
N THR A 86 -8.13 17.73 5.08
CA THR A 86 -7.39 17.49 6.35
C THR A 86 -8.28 16.94 7.47
N LYS A 87 -9.50 17.46 7.61
CA LYS A 87 -10.46 17.07 8.66
C LYS A 87 -11.05 15.67 8.44
N ILE A 88 -11.17 15.24 7.18
CA ILE A 88 -11.82 13.97 6.83
C ILE A 88 -10.83 12.82 6.60
N VAL A 89 -9.54 13.11 6.38
CA VAL A 89 -8.52 12.09 6.05
C VAL A 89 -8.51 10.93 7.05
N ASN A 90 -8.40 11.20 8.35
CA ASN A 90 -8.31 10.13 9.36
C ASN A 90 -9.62 9.30 9.46
N PRO A 91 -10.82 9.90 9.56
CA PRO A 91 -12.07 9.16 9.47
C PRO A 91 -12.19 8.31 8.19
N THR A 92 -11.84 8.87 7.04
CA THR A 92 -11.93 8.19 5.75
C THR A 92 -10.96 7.01 5.67
N LEU A 93 -9.75 7.13 6.21
CA LEU A 93 -8.81 6.00 6.30
C LEU A 93 -9.30 4.91 7.24
N LYS A 94 -9.94 5.26 8.37
CA LYS A 94 -10.57 4.25 9.24
C LYS A 94 -11.71 3.52 8.51
N PHE A 95 -12.50 4.24 7.73
CA PHE A 95 -13.54 3.65 6.90
C PHE A 95 -12.96 2.74 5.82
N LEU A 96 -11.88 3.14 5.13
CA LEU A 96 -11.17 2.27 4.18
C LEU A 96 -10.66 0.98 4.82
N MET A 97 -10.05 1.10 6.01
CA MET A 97 -9.59 -0.07 6.78
C MET A 97 -10.75 -1.02 7.09
N PHE A 98 -11.91 -0.49 7.48
CA PHE A 98 -13.11 -1.28 7.69
C PHE A 98 -13.58 -1.98 6.40
N LEU A 99 -13.61 -1.28 5.26
CA LEU A 99 -13.98 -1.87 3.98
C LEU A 99 -13.05 -3.02 3.57
N TYR A 100 -11.74 -2.89 3.80
CA TYR A 100 -10.79 -3.96 3.55
C TYR A 100 -11.06 -5.19 4.41
N ILE A 101 -11.29 -5.02 5.71
CA ILE A 101 -11.62 -6.14 6.60
C ILE A 101 -12.94 -6.80 6.14
N LEU A 102 -13.95 -6.01 5.83
CA LEU A 102 -15.23 -6.51 5.33
C LEU A 102 -15.05 -7.30 4.03
N ASN A 103 -14.32 -6.76 3.06
CA ASN A 103 -14.05 -7.43 1.78
C ASN A 103 -13.26 -8.73 1.97
N ALA A 104 -12.29 -8.77 2.88
CA ALA A 104 -11.55 -9.98 3.18
C ALA A 104 -12.46 -11.08 3.74
N VAL A 105 -13.36 -10.73 4.66
CA VAL A 105 -14.34 -11.66 5.24
C VAL A 105 -15.35 -12.12 4.19
N LEU A 106 -15.89 -11.21 3.38
CA LEU A 106 -16.86 -11.55 2.32
C LEU A 106 -16.25 -12.47 1.26
N SER A 107 -14.97 -12.29 0.95
CA SER A 107 -14.28 -13.11 -0.04
C SER A 107 -14.21 -14.58 0.37
N LEU A 108 -14.19 -14.89 1.67
CA LEU A 108 -14.17 -16.27 2.19
C LEU A 108 -15.45 -17.07 1.87
N PHE A 109 -16.53 -16.38 1.52
CA PHE A 109 -17.80 -17.00 1.14
C PHE A 109 -17.95 -17.17 -0.38
N LEU A 110 -16.94 -16.76 -1.16
CA LEU A 110 -16.91 -16.97 -2.61
C LEU A 110 -16.16 -18.26 -2.93
N ASP A 111 -16.74 -19.12 -3.75
CA ASP A 111 -16.07 -20.29 -4.32
C ASP A 111 -15.16 -19.91 -5.49
N ASP A 112 -14.24 -18.98 -5.25
CA ASP A 112 -13.25 -18.53 -6.24
C ASP A 112 -11.85 -18.47 -5.61
N ILE A 113 -10.93 -19.23 -6.21
CA ILE A 113 -9.54 -19.37 -5.75
C ILE A 113 -8.84 -18.00 -5.74
N LEU A 114 -9.09 -17.16 -6.74
CA LEU A 114 -8.47 -15.85 -6.85
C LEU A 114 -8.93 -14.94 -5.70
N TYR A 115 -10.22 -14.97 -5.37
CA TYR A 115 -10.75 -14.19 -4.27
C TYR A 115 -10.23 -14.65 -2.91
N ASN A 116 -10.17 -15.96 -2.69
CA ASN A 116 -9.72 -16.53 -1.42
C ASN A 116 -8.22 -16.41 -1.17
N PHE A 117 -7.38 -16.61 -2.18
CA PHE A 117 -5.92 -16.69 -2.01
C PHE A 117 -5.17 -15.41 -2.41
N VAL A 118 -5.78 -14.53 -3.20
CA VAL A 118 -5.13 -13.29 -3.64
C VAL A 118 -5.85 -12.08 -3.06
N ILE A 119 -7.16 -11.95 -3.33
CA ILE A 119 -7.90 -10.73 -2.97
C ILE A 119 -8.11 -10.62 -1.46
N SER A 120 -8.46 -11.71 -0.76
CA SER A 120 -8.67 -11.67 0.70
C SER A 120 -7.36 -11.33 1.46
N PRO A 121 -6.22 -12.00 1.23
CA PRO A 121 -4.96 -11.62 1.86
C PRO A 121 -4.55 -10.19 1.52
N LEU A 122 -4.72 -9.76 0.26
CA LEU A 122 -4.40 -8.40 -0.16
C LEU A 122 -5.22 -7.36 0.61
N ASN A 123 -6.51 -7.61 0.82
CA ASN A 123 -7.35 -6.73 1.63
C ASN A 123 -6.88 -6.70 3.10
N ILE A 124 -6.50 -7.84 3.69
CA ILE A 124 -5.94 -7.87 5.05
C ILE A 124 -4.64 -7.05 5.13
N PHE A 125 -3.73 -7.21 4.18
CA PHE A 125 -2.51 -6.40 4.10
C PHE A 125 -2.82 -4.91 3.91
N GLY A 126 -3.81 -4.59 3.07
CA GLY A 126 -4.33 -3.24 2.90
C GLY A 126 -4.77 -2.62 4.23
N ALA A 127 -5.60 -3.34 4.99
CA ALA A 127 -6.06 -2.90 6.30
C ALA A 127 -4.89 -2.66 7.26
N TYR A 128 -3.91 -3.56 7.26
CA TYR A 128 -2.70 -3.42 8.07
C TYR A 128 -1.88 -2.17 7.69
N PHE A 129 -1.65 -1.90 6.40
CA PHE A 129 -0.91 -0.71 5.98
C PHE A 129 -1.66 0.58 6.31
N ILE A 130 -2.99 0.60 6.17
CA ILE A 130 -3.81 1.74 6.58
C ILE A 130 -3.76 1.96 8.10
N PHE A 131 -3.79 0.88 8.88
CA PHE A 131 -3.61 0.96 10.33
C PHE A 131 -2.26 1.59 10.70
N LEU A 132 -1.17 1.13 10.08
CA LEU A 132 0.15 1.71 10.28
C LEU A 132 0.19 3.19 9.86
N LEU A 133 -0.45 3.54 8.75
CA LEU A 133 -0.52 4.90 8.24
C LEU A 133 -1.29 5.83 9.21
N LEU A 134 -2.34 5.33 9.85
CA LEU A 134 -3.08 6.03 10.90
C LEU A 134 -2.25 6.21 12.18
N LYS A 135 -1.44 5.22 12.54
CA LYS A 135 -0.55 5.25 13.71
C LYS A 135 0.74 6.04 13.52
N ARG A 136 1.09 6.39 12.28
CA ARG A 136 2.31 7.14 11.94
C ARG A 136 2.49 8.43 12.74
N ASP A 137 1.42 9.14 13.07
CA ASP A 137 1.51 10.40 13.83
C ASP A 137 1.74 10.17 15.35
N SER A 138 1.69 8.92 15.81
CA SER A 138 1.81 8.52 17.22
C SER A 138 3.03 7.64 17.54
N ILE A 139 3.90 7.39 16.54
CA ILE A 139 5.14 6.61 16.61
C ILE A 139 6.30 7.58 16.38
#